data_AF-V6HZP8-F1
#
_entry.id   AF-V6HZP8-F1
#
_cell.length_a   1.000
_cell.length_b   1.000
_cell.length_c   1.000
_cell.angle_alpha   90.00
_cell.angle_beta   90.00
_cell.angle_gamma   90.00
#
_symmetry.space_group_name_H-M   'P 1'
#
loop_
_entity.id
_entity.type
_entity.pdbx_description
1 polymer ?
#
loop_
_entity_poly.entity_id
_entity_poly.type
_entity_poly.pdbx_seq_one_letter_code
_entity_poly.pdbx_strand_id
1 'polypeptide(L)'
;MDFKDLDLIENVVVGQLLAEKIPAEKGKYGRTLFNELLPAKDGADTDLKQGKGTILSEDRSKLTAEVNGQVLFATGRLSVETVYRVNGDIGIKTGNVTFLGSIVITGNVEDNYSVKAAGNIEIYGTVQKARVEADGDIIIRQGISGREEAHIESTGGNVIAKFIQSATVITEKDVLVQEGILHSFVSAGGKVLCNGKRGQIVGGTVRASELIAARSIGSSANPATELVVGIDPKVLKQIADYESKMHESQAKHEQVFKSLKTLQARKESDPASFTEEHENQLGKMQKAVEKLDSRIKEFETEINNLKNYMEEKSSYGRISIEKVLYGGVTMRIRNSDFKTRNEIKNKTFVEENGMIRQVPYEDPEPDKKDWRKKRNRSN
;
A
#
# COMPACT_ATOMS: atom_id res chain seq x y z
N MET A 1 -12.21 -13.25 -18.57
CA MET A 1 -12.64 -11.87 -18.85
C MET A 1 -13.11 -11.29 -17.53
N ASP A 2 -12.46 -10.23 -17.07
CA ASP A 2 -12.86 -9.54 -15.84
C ASP A 2 -13.95 -8.51 -16.21
N PHE A 3 -15.21 -8.82 -15.90
CA PHE A 3 -16.37 -8.00 -16.29
C PHE A 3 -16.54 -6.74 -15.42
N LYS A 4 -15.52 -6.39 -14.62
CA LYS A 4 -15.55 -5.27 -13.68
C LYS A 4 -14.74 -4.06 -14.14
N ASP A 5 -13.87 -4.20 -15.14
CA ASP A 5 -13.07 -3.11 -15.68
C ASP A 5 -13.82 -2.50 -16.87
N LEU A 6 -14.48 -1.36 -16.63
CA LEU A 6 -15.30 -0.69 -17.63
C LEU A 6 -14.49 0.31 -18.50
N ASP A 7 -13.19 0.49 -18.25
CA ASP A 7 -12.27 1.37 -18.98
C ASP A 7 -12.83 2.80 -19.24
N LEU A 8 -13.60 3.33 -18.28
CA LEU A 8 -14.25 4.65 -18.41
C LEU A 8 -13.27 5.84 -18.27
N ILE A 9 -12.00 5.60 -17.96
CA ILE A 9 -11.04 6.66 -17.58
C ILE A 9 -9.84 6.66 -18.51
N GLU A 10 -9.77 7.69 -19.35
CA GLU A 10 -8.62 8.00 -20.20
C GLU A 10 -7.48 8.61 -19.35
N ASN A 11 -6.67 7.72 -18.76
CA ASN A 11 -5.49 8.09 -18.00
C ASN A 11 -4.36 8.54 -18.93
N VAL A 12 -3.69 9.64 -18.58
CA VAL A 12 -2.50 10.12 -19.27
C VAL A 12 -1.32 10.32 -18.34
N VAL A 13 -0.13 10.20 -18.92
CA VAL A 13 1.15 10.41 -18.23
C VAL A 13 1.81 11.71 -18.65
N VAL A 14 2.65 12.29 -17.78
CA VAL A 14 3.45 13.48 -18.08
C VAL A 14 4.21 13.29 -19.41
N GLY A 15 4.12 14.30 -20.28
CA GLY A 15 4.78 14.33 -21.58
C GLY A 15 4.01 13.62 -22.70
N GLN A 16 2.89 12.95 -22.41
CA GLN A 16 2.05 12.31 -23.43
C GLN A 16 1.44 13.35 -24.38
N LEU A 17 1.48 13.07 -25.68
CA LEU A 17 0.81 13.89 -26.69
C LEU A 17 -0.71 13.71 -26.56
N LEU A 18 -1.43 14.82 -26.37
CA LEU A 18 -2.88 14.85 -26.20
C LEU A 18 -3.59 15.24 -27.49
N ALA A 19 -3.04 16.20 -28.22
CA ALA A 19 -3.57 16.64 -29.50
C ALA A 19 -2.49 17.21 -30.41
N GLU A 20 -2.70 17.06 -31.71
CA GLU A 20 -1.87 17.62 -32.77
C GLU A 20 -2.77 18.40 -33.74
N LYS A 21 -2.36 19.63 -34.06
CA LYS A 21 -3.02 20.50 -35.02
C LYS A 21 -2.58 20.10 -36.42
N ILE A 22 -3.54 19.69 -37.24
CA ILE A 22 -3.31 19.49 -38.67
C ILE A 22 -3.41 20.86 -39.36
N PRO A 23 -2.39 21.33 -40.10
CA PRO A 23 -2.43 22.61 -40.80
C PRO A 23 -3.58 22.67 -41.82
N ALA A 24 -4.19 23.84 -41.95
CA ALA A 24 -5.23 24.06 -42.96
C ALA A 24 -4.65 23.97 -44.39
N GLU A 25 -5.22 23.11 -45.22
CA GLU A 25 -4.84 22.97 -46.63
C GLU A 25 -5.79 23.76 -47.55
N LYS A 26 -5.25 24.23 -48.67
CA LYS A 26 -6.06 24.88 -49.71
C LYS A 26 -7.00 23.89 -50.38
N GLY A 27 -8.23 24.32 -50.60
CA GLY A 27 -9.20 23.53 -51.35
C GLY A 27 -8.72 23.33 -52.79
N LYS A 28 -8.78 22.09 -53.29
CA LYS A 28 -8.50 21.82 -54.70
C LYS A 28 -9.78 22.06 -55.51
N TYR A 29 -9.74 23.05 -56.40
CA TYR A 29 -10.84 23.34 -57.31
C TYR A 29 -11.22 22.11 -58.13
N GLY A 30 -12.51 21.81 -58.16
CA GLY A 30 -13.07 20.77 -59.02
C GLY A 30 -13.36 21.32 -60.42
N ARG A 31 -13.68 20.43 -61.34
CA ARG A 31 -14.28 20.79 -62.63
C ARG A 31 -15.51 19.94 -62.90
N THR A 32 -16.55 20.54 -63.46
CA THR A 32 -17.72 19.81 -63.95
C THR A 32 -17.40 19.07 -65.25
N LEU A 33 -18.27 18.16 -65.68
CA LEU A 33 -18.17 17.48 -66.99
C LEU A 33 -18.22 18.46 -68.18
N PHE A 34 -18.66 19.70 -67.96
CA PHE A 34 -18.68 20.79 -68.95
C PHE A 34 -17.44 21.71 -68.82
N ASN A 35 -16.42 21.29 -68.09
CA ASN A 35 -15.16 22.01 -67.86
C ASN A 35 -15.33 23.35 -67.10
N GLU A 36 -16.43 23.54 -66.38
CA GLU A 36 -16.65 24.71 -65.52
C GLU A 36 -15.96 24.53 -64.17
N LEU A 37 -15.43 25.62 -63.61
CA LEU A 37 -14.67 25.61 -62.37
C LEU A 37 -15.60 25.51 -61.16
N LEU A 38 -15.43 24.47 -60.34
CA LEU A 38 -16.14 24.32 -59.07
C LEU A 38 -15.27 24.89 -57.94
N PRO A 39 -15.71 25.97 -57.26
CA PRO A 39 -14.96 26.54 -56.15
C PRO A 39 -14.84 25.55 -55.00
N ALA A 40 -13.62 25.34 -54.51
CA ALA A 40 -13.38 24.57 -53.30
C ALA A 40 -13.31 25.52 -52.09
N LYS A 41 -13.71 25.01 -50.92
CA LYS A 41 -13.53 25.71 -49.66
C LYS A 41 -12.17 25.33 -49.08
N ASP A 42 -11.39 26.32 -48.66
CA ASP A 42 -10.15 26.09 -47.93
C ASP A 42 -10.45 25.47 -46.56
N GLY A 43 -9.48 24.70 -46.03
CA GLY A 43 -9.55 24.19 -44.67
C GLY A 43 -9.67 25.33 -43.66
N ALA A 44 -10.52 25.17 -42.65
CA ALA A 44 -10.65 26.15 -41.58
C ALA A 44 -9.52 25.95 -40.56
N ASP A 45 -8.70 26.99 -40.35
CA ASP A 45 -7.67 26.93 -39.32
C ASP A 45 -8.31 26.93 -37.92
N THR A 46 -7.92 25.97 -37.10
CA THR A 46 -8.47 25.80 -35.74
C THR A 46 -7.33 25.82 -34.73
N ASP A 47 -7.43 26.73 -33.77
CA ASP A 47 -6.43 26.85 -32.71
C ASP A 47 -6.59 25.77 -31.64
N LEU A 48 -5.47 25.17 -31.23
CA LEU A 48 -5.40 24.34 -30.03
C LEU A 48 -5.48 25.24 -28.80
N LYS A 49 -6.56 25.08 -28.02
CA LYS A 49 -6.73 25.82 -26.77
C LYS A 49 -6.21 24.98 -25.61
N GLN A 50 -5.16 25.48 -24.96
CA GLN A 50 -4.58 24.92 -23.75
C GLN A 50 -5.55 25.08 -22.56
N GLY A 51 -5.69 24.00 -21.78
CA GLY A 51 -6.36 23.98 -20.49
C GLY A 51 -5.35 23.73 -19.36
N LYS A 52 -5.83 23.57 -18.12
CA LYS A 52 -4.95 23.28 -16.97
C LYS A 52 -4.25 21.92 -17.15
N GLY A 53 -3.01 21.79 -16.66
CA GLY A 53 -2.27 20.53 -16.69
C GLY A 53 -1.82 20.10 -18.10
N THR A 54 -1.77 21.02 -19.05
CA THR A 54 -1.29 20.78 -20.41
C THR A 54 -0.23 21.81 -20.79
N ILE A 55 0.70 21.44 -21.68
CA ILE A 55 1.72 22.32 -22.24
C ILE A 55 1.49 22.41 -23.75
N LEU A 56 1.36 23.64 -24.27
CA LEU A 56 1.31 23.91 -25.69
C LEU A 56 2.73 24.14 -26.22
N SER A 57 3.08 23.50 -27.34
CA SER A 57 4.38 23.68 -27.99
C SER A 57 4.57 25.10 -28.51
N GLU A 58 5.83 25.54 -28.68
CA GLU A 58 6.17 26.90 -29.14
C GLU A 58 5.53 27.24 -30.50
N ASP A 59 5.48 26.26 -31.40
CA ASP A 59 4.86 26.35 -32.72
C ASP A 59 3.32 26.21 -32.68
N ARG A 60 2.73 26.04 -31.50
CA ARG A 60 1.29 25.86 -31.24
C ARG A 60 0.65 24.71 -32.04
N SER A 61 1.45 23.73 -32.44
CA SER A 61 1.00 22.57 -33.22
C SER A 61 0.69 21.35 -32.35
N LYS A 62 1.28 21.25 -31.15
CA LYS A 62 1.17 20.08 -30.27
C LYS A 62 0.79 20.49 -28.86
N LEU A 63 -0.10 19.71 -28.27
CA LEU A 63 -0.48 19.84 -26.87
C LEU A 63 -0.10 18.57 -26.13
N THR A 64 0.72 18.69 -25.08
CA THR A 64 1.19 17.57 -24.27
C THR A 64 0.68 17.68 -22.83
N ALA A 65 0.64 16.55 -22.10
CA ALA A 65 0.29 16.54 -20.69
C ALA A 65 1.44 17.06 -19.82
N GLU A 66 1.14 17.98 -18.90
CA GLU A 66 2.10 18.48 -17.89
C GLU A 66 2.13 17.59 -16.64
N VAL A 67 1.00 16.96 -16.33
CA VAL A 67 0.76 16.18 -15.11
C VAL A 67 0.13 14.83 -15.46
N ASN A 68 0.25 13.84 -14.57
CA ASN A 68 -0.51 12.60 -14.67
C ASN A 68 -1.97 12.85 -14.27
N GLY A 69 -2.93 12.22 -14.95
CA GLY A 69 -4.34 12.37 -14.60
C GLY A 69 -5.29 11.96 -15.71
N GLN A 70 -6.49 12.55 -15.72
CA GLN A 70 -7.52 12.31 -16.73
C GLN A 70 -7.58 13.46 -17.72
N VAL A 71 -7.62 13.14 -19.02
CA VAL A 71 -7.86 14.15 -20.06
C VAL A 71 -9.34 14.48 -20.13
N LEU A 72 -9.66 15.77 -20.10
CA LEU A 72 -10.99 16.29 -20.32
C LEU A 72 -10.98 17.28 -21.49
N PHE A 73 -11.90 17.08 -22.42
CA PHE A 73 -12.17 18.03 -23.49
C PHE A 73 -13.47 18.77 -23.21
N ALA A 74 -13.37 20.06 -22.86
CA ALA A 74 -14.53 20.89 -22.56
C ALA A 74 -14.37 22.29 -23.18
N THR A 75 -15.44 22.78 -23.81
CA THR A 75 -15.48 24.14 -24.40
C THR A 75 -14.33 24.40 -25.39
N GLY A 76 -13.91 23.36 -26.12
CA GLY A 76 -12.80 23.43 -27.08
C GLY A 76 -11.41 23.50 -26.45
N ARG A 77 -11.26 23.25 -25.15
CA ARG A 77 -9.99 23.17 -24.42
C ARG A 77 -9.75 21.76 -23.93
N LEU A 78 -8.49 21.34 -24.00
CA LEU A 78 -8.00 20.10 -23.38
C LEU A 78 -7.33 20.43 -22.05
N SER A 79 -7.77 19.80 -20.97
CA SER A 79 -7.16 19.89 -19.65
C SER A 79 -6.86 18.51 -19.10
N VAL A 80 -5.83 18.41 -18.26
CA VAL A 80 -5.55 17.21 -17.47
C VAL A 80 -5.88 17.50 -16.02
N GLU A 81 -6.84 16.77 -15.47
CA GLU A 81 -7.23 16.85 -14.06
C GLU A 81 -6.51 15.77 -13.25
N THR A 82 -5.91 16.14 -12.12
CA THR A 82 -5.18 15.23 -11.24
C THR A 82 -6.08 14.56 -10.19
N VAL A 83 -7.37 14.91 -10.17
CA VAL A 83 -8.35 14.40 -9.22
C VAL A 83 -9.56 13.85 -9.97
N TYR A 84 -9.81 12.55 -9.81
CA TYR A 84 -11.00 11.90 -10.33
C TYR A 84 -12.08 11.85 -9.26
N ARG A 85 -13.29 12.33 -9.59
CA ARG A 85 -14.43 12.38 -8.66
C ARG A 85 -15.52 11.40 -9.07
N VAL A 86 -15.84 10.47 -8.18
CA VAL A 86 -16.97 9.55 -8.31
C VAL A 86 -18.14 10.09 -7.49
N ASN A 87 -19.19 10.52 -8.20
CA ASN A 87 -20.44 10.98 -7.60
C ASN A 87 -21.36 9.78 -7.37
N GLY A 88 -21.28 9.17 -6.18
CA GLY A 88 -22.01 7.98 -5.81
C GLY A 88 -21.09 6.83 -5.39
N ASP A 89 -21.64 5.61 -5.48
CA ASP A 89 -20.98 4.39 -5.04
C ASP A 89 -20.09 3.79 -6.15
N ILE A 90 -18.99 3.17 -5.74
CA ILE A 90 -18.23 2.24 -6.59
C ILE A 90 -18.86 0.86 -6.42
N GLY A 91 -19.53 0.43 -7.48
CA GLY A 91 -20.34 -0.77 -7.53
C GLY A 91 -20.55 -1.24 -8.96
N ILE A 92 -21.66 -1.95 -9.22
CA ILE A 92 -21.93 -2.56 -10.54
C ILE A 92 -21.97 -1.58 -11.71
N LYS A 93 -22.36 -0.32 -11.46
CA LYS A 93 -22.44 0.72 -12.49
C LYS A 93 -21.08 1.35 -12.81
N THR A 94 -20.18 1.38 -11.83
CA THR A 94 -18.91 2.11 -11.91
C THR A 94 -17.76 1.17 -12.26
N GLY A 95 -17.81 -0.08 -11.78
CA GLY A 95 -16.72 -1.04 -11.94
C GLY A 95 -15.54 -0.73 -11.02
N ASN A 96 -14.43 -1.42 -11.24
CA ASN A 96 -13.16 -1.08 -10.58
C ASN A 96 -12.64 0.26 -11.11
N VAL A 97 -11.93 0.99 -10.26
CA VAL A 97 -11.39 2.30 -10.61
C VAL A 97 -9.88 2.30 -10.40
N THR A 98 -9.12 2.59 -11.46
CA THR A 98 -7.67 2.80 -11.39
C THR A 98 -7.34 4.18 -11.97
N PHE A 99 -6.65 5.01 -11.18
CA PHE A 99 -6.37 6.39 -11.57
C PHE A 99 -4.95 6.84 -11.21
N LEU A 100 -4.26 7.47 -12.16
CA LEU A 100 -2.90 8.01 -11.98
C LEU A 100 -2.91 9.41 -11.33
N GLY A 101 -3.70 9.55 -10.25
CA GLY A 101 -3.88 10.78 -9.50
C GLY A 101 -4.64 10.48 -8.21
N SER A 102 -5.32 11.48 -7.65
CA SER A 102 -6.14 11.28 -6.45
C SER A 102 -7.59 10.94 -6.81
N ILE A 103 -8.24 10.08 -6.04
CA ILE A 103 -9.64 9.71 -6.23
C ILE A 103 -10.47 10.24 -5.06
N VAL A 104 -11.61 10.86 -5.35
CA VAL A 104 -12.61 11.26 -4.35
C VAL A 104 -13.93 10.55 -4.65
N ILE A 105 -14.41 9.76 -3.70
CA ILE A 105 -15.66 9.00 -3.79
C ILE A 105 -16.63 9.57 -2.77
N THR A 106 -17.76 10.07 -3.26
CA THR A 106 -18.80 10.67 -2.39
C THR A 106 -19.70 9.61 -1.73
N GLY A 107 -19.77 8.41 -2.30
CA GLY A 107 -20.50 7.26 -1.76
C GLY A 107 -19.59 6.21 -1.12
N ASN A 108 -20.02 4.96 -1.23
CA ASN A 108 -19.39 3.76 -0.68
C ASN A 108 -18.53 3.03 -1.72
N VAL A 109 -17.66 2.14 -1.25
CA VAL A 109 -17.05 1.10 -2.08
C VAL A 109 -17.72 -0.23 -1.72
N GLU A 110 -18.53 -0.74 -2.64
CA GLU A 110 -19.33 -1.96 -2.46
C GLU A 110 -18.48 -3.23 -2.48
N ASP A 111 -19.08 -4.34 -2.05
CA ASP A 111 -18.47 -5.66 -2.00
C ASP A 111 -17.84 -6.09 -3.35
N ASN A 112 -16.62 -6.60 -3.27
CA ASN A 112 -15.81 -7.17 -4.35
C ASN A 112 -15.36 -6.18 -5.44
N TYR A 113 -15.32 -4.88 -5.16
CA TYR A 113 -14.73 -3.88 -6.06
C TYR A 113 -13.33 -3.45 -5.61
N SER A 114 -12.54 -2.95 -6.57
CA SER A 114 -11.19 -2.45 -6.34
C SER A 114 -11.07 -0.97 -6.72
N VAL A 115 -10.37 -0.21 -5.89
CA VAL A 115 -10.02 1.20 -6.13
C VAL A 115 -8.52 1.36 -5.96
N LYS A 116 -7.84 1.88 -6.99
CA LYS A 116 -6.39 2.08 -7.00
C LYS A 116 -6.03 3.49 -7.43
N ALA A 117 -5.20 4.18 -6.66
CA ALA A 117 -4.78 5.55 -6.94
C ALA A 117 -3.27 5.73 -6.76
N ALA A 118 -2.62 6.41 -7.71
CA ALA A 118 -1.22 6.85 -7.53
C ALA A 118 -1.09 8.07 -6.58
N GLY A 119 -2.22 8.70 -6.24
CA GLY A 119 -2.31 9.79 -5.27
C GLY A 119 -3.05 9.37 -4.00
N ASN A 120 -3.85 10.29 -3.46
CA ASN A 120 -4.67 10.04 -2.28
C ASN A 120 -6.03 9.43 -2.67
N ILE A 121 -6.65 8.68 -1.75
CA ILE A 121 -8.04 8.24 -1.87
C ILE A 121 -8.85 8.85 -0.73
N GLU A 122 -9.92 9.57 -1.05
CA GLU A 122 -10.90 10.04 -0.07
C GLU A 122 -12.27 9.42 -0.35
N ILE A 123 -12.83 8.71 0.63
CA ILE A 123 -14.12 8.04 0.57
C ILE A 123 -15.02 8.65 1.65
N TYR A 124 -16.13 9.26 1.25
CA TYR A 124 -17.09 9.88 2.18
C TYR A 124 -18.00 8.85 2.84
N GLY A 125 -18.27 7.73 2.17
CA GLY A 125 -19.04 6.62 2.70
C GLY A 125 -18.20 5.58 3.43
N THR A 126 -18.66 4.32 3.35
CA THR A 126 -18.03 3.14 3.94
C THR A 126 -17.30 2.31 2.88
N VAL A 127 -16.34 1.52 3.34
CA VAL A 127 -15.70 0.47 2.54
C VAL A 127 -16.19 -0.87 3.04
N GLN A 128 -16.78 -1.68 2.16
CA GLN A 128 -17.28 -3.01 2.52
C GLN A 128 -16.23 -4.07 2.20
N LYS A 129 -16.60 -5.21 1.62
CA LYS A 129 -15.70 -6.31 1.23
C LYS A 129 -14.87 -5.96 -0.01
N ALA A 130 -14.07 -4.89 0.04
CA ALA A 130 -13.42 -4.28 -1.12
C ALA A 130 -11.91 -4.13 -0.94
N ARG A 131 -11.21 -3.86 -2.05
CA ARG A 131 -9.78 -3.59 -2.08
C ARG A 131 -9.52 -2.12 -2.40
N VAL A 132 -8.82 -1.42 -1.52
CA VAL A 132 -8.50 0.00 -1.70
C VAL A 132 -6.99 0.19 -1.56
N GLU A 133 -6.33 0.63 -2.62
CA GLU A 133 -4.88 0.81 -2.67
C GLU A 133 -4.54 2.23 -3.09
N ALA A 134 -3.65 2.88 -2.33
CA ALA A 134 -3.20 4.23 -2.65
C ALA A 134 -1.70 4.38 -2.39
N ASP A 135 -1.00 5.18 -3.20
CA ASP A 135 0.36 5.57 -2.86
C ASP A 135 0.39 6.69 -1.80
N GLY A 136 -0.65 7.52 -1.78
CA GLY A 136 -0.87 8.56 -0.78
C GLY A 136 -1.77 8.13 0.38
N ASP A 137 -2.34 9.13 1.05
CA ASP A 137 -3.25 8.92 2.19
C ASP A 137 -4.57 8.27 1.74
N ILE A 138 -5.13 7.40 2.59
CA ILE A 138 -6.47 6.84 2.44
C ILE A 138 -7.34 7.37 3.57
N ILE A 139 -8.34 8.18 3.21
CA ILE A 139 -9.27 8.81 4.15
C ILE A 139 -10.66 8.22 3.95
N ILE A 140 -11.13 7.42 4.90
CA ILE A 140 -12.48 6.87 4.93
C ILE A 140 -13.25 7.62 6.01
N ARG A 141 -14.14 8.53 5.60
CA ARG A 141 -14.85 9.43 6.53
C ARG A 141 -15.81 8.69 7.46
N GLN A 142 -16.39 7.57 7.00
CA GLN A 142 -17.10 6.62 7.85
C GLN A 142 -16.15 5.51 8.26
N GLY A 143 -16.47 4.24 8.05
CA GLY A 143 -15.61 3.12 8.48
C GLY A 143 -15.54 2.01 7.47
N ILE A 144 -14.78 0.99 7.86
CA ILE A 144 -14.56 -0.23 7.09
C ILE A 144 -15.37 -1.36 7.73
N SER A 145 -16.20 -2.01 6.94
CA SER A 145 -16.99 -3.20 7.31
C SER A 145 -16.63 -4.35 6.38
N GLY A 146 -15.51 -5.00 6.63
CA GLY A 146 -14.83 -5.81 5.63
C GLY A 146 -15.26 -7.26 5.48
N ARG A 147 -15.99 -7.80 6.46
CA ARG A 147 -16.41 -9.22 6.50
C ARG A 147 -15.25 -10.20 6.22
N GLU A 148 -14.08 -9.89 6.79
CA GLU A 148 -12.82 -10.66 6.72
C GLU A 148 -12.06 -10.59 5.40
N GLU A 149 -12.60 -9.97 4.36
CA GLU A 149 -11.96 -9.95 3.03
C GLU A 149 -11.64 -8.53 2.52
N ALA A 150 -11.98 -7.47 3.27
CA ALA A 150 -11.52 -6.13 2.90
C ALA A 150 -10.02 -5.95 3.12
N HIS A 151 -9.39 -5.34 2.13
CA HIS A 151 -7.95 -5.07 2.13
C HIS A 151 -7.69 -3.61 1.78
N ILE A 152 -7.16 -2.85 2.72
CA ILE A 152 -6.82 -1.44 2.56
C ILE A 152 -5.31 -1.29 2.71
N GLU A 153 -4.65 -0.80 1.67
CA GLU A 153 -3.18 -0.69 1.64
C GLU A 153 -2.74 0.69 1.16
N SER A 154 -1.95 1.38 1.98
CA SER A 154 -1.30 2.63 1.59
C SER A 154 0.22 2.47 1.56
N THR A 155 0.87 2.74 0.43
CA THR A 155 2.32 2.53 0.27
C THR A 155 3.16 3.71 0.77
N GLY A 156 2.59 4.91 0.90
CA GLY A 156 3.32 6.11 1.33
C GLY A 156 2.51 7.11 2.15
N GLY A 157 1.26 6.81 2.49
CA GLY A 157 0.34 7.67 3.23
C GLY A 157 -0.21 7.01 4.49
N ASN A 158 -1.01 7.77 5.23
CA ASN A 158 -1.73 7.34 6.42
C ASN A 158 -3.07 6.71 6.04
N VAL A 159 -3.62 5.88 6.93
CA VAL A 159 -5.01 5.40 6.81
C VAL A 159 -5.84 6.00 7.93
N ILE A 160 -6.86 6.77 7.57
CA ILE A 160 -7.76 7.44 8.51
C ILE A 160 -9.16 6.86 8.34
N ALA A 161 -9.74 6.35 9.43
CA ALA A 161 -11.09 5.81 9.45
C ALA A 161 -11.84 6.16 10.74
N LYS A 162 -13.16 6.19 10.71
CA LYS A 162 -13.98 6.28 11.93
C LYS A 162 -13.93 4.96 12.70
N PHE A 163 -14.07 3.83 12.02
CA PHE A 163 -13.94 2.49 12.60
C PHE A 163 -13.39 1.50 11.57
N ILE A 164 -12.81 0.40 12.05
CA ILE A 164 -12.32 -0.71 11.24
C ILE A 164 -12.90 -2.00 11.82
N GLN A 165 -13.60 -2.78 11.00
CA GLN A 165 -14.20 -4.05 11.43
C GLN A 165 -13.94 -5.15 10.41
N SER A 166 -13.41 -6.29 10.89
CA SER A 166 -13.20 -7.51 10.10
C SER A 166 -12.50 -7.20 8.77
N ALA A 167 -11.34 -6.56 8.86
CA ALA A 167 -10.61 -6.06 7.70
C ALA A 167 -9.09 -6.08 7.94
N THR A 168 -8.35 -6.11 6.83
CA THR A 168 -6.90 -5.98 6.78
C THR A 168 -6.54 -4.56 6.37
N VAL A 169 -5.76 -3.86 7.20
CA VAL A 169 -5.28 -2.51 6.93
C VAL A 169 -3.76 -2.46 7.08
N ILE A 170 -3.06 -2.04 6.03
CA ILE A 170 -1.60 -1.98 5.98
C ILE A 170 -1.18 -0.58 5.50
N THR A 171 -0.22 0.03 6.18
CA THR A 171 0.35 1.32 5.78
C THR A 171 1.80 1.47 6.21
N GLU A 172 2.61 2.18 5.42
CA GLU A 172 3.98 2.58 5.81
C GLU A 172 4.01 3.74 6.82
N LYS A 173 2.89 4.44 7.06
CA LYS A 173 2.77 5.54 8.03
C LYS A 173 1.81 5.19 9.17
N ASP A 174 0.95 6.13 9.56
CA ASP A 174 0.08 6.01 10.72
C ASP A 174 -1.31 5.50 10.34
N VAL A 175 -1.94 4.78 11.28
CA VAL A 175 -3.37 4.43 11.23
C VAL A 175 -4.10 5.21 12.33
N LEU A 176 -5.05 6.05 11.93
CA LEU A 176 -5.84 6.88 12.84
C LEU A 176 -7.31 6.44 12.83
N VAL A 177 -7.80 5.98 13.98
CA VAL A 177 -9.16 5.45 14.15
C VAL A 177 -9.91 6.16 15.26
N GLN A 178 -11.11 6.65 14.99
CA GLN A 178 -11.85 7.45 15.97
C GLN A 178 -12.62 6.61 17.00
N GLU A 179 -13.27 5.53 16.57
CA GLU A 179 -14.21 4.76 17.38
C GLU A 179 -13.70 3.38 17.74
N GLY A 180 -13.25 2.56 16.80
CA GLY A 180 -12.72 1.25 17.17
C GLY A 180 -12.13 0.42 16.05
N ILE A 181 -11.25 -0.49 16.43
CA ILE A 181 -10.65 -1.53 15.61
C ILE A 181 -11.16 -2.87 16.14
N LEU A 182 -11.93 -3.60 15.33
CA LEU A 182 -12.71 -4.75 15.76
C LEU A 182 -12.41 -5.96 14.86
N HIS A 183 -11.86 -7.03 15.44
CA HIS A 183 -11.58 -8.29 14.73
C HIS A 183 -10.78 -8.07 13.43
N SER A 184 -9.79 -7.19 13.49
CA SER A 184 -9.05 -6.72 12.31
C SER A 184 -7.57 -7.03 12.43
N PHE A 185 -6.92 -7.14 11.27
CA PHE A 185 -5.46 -7.08 11.18
C PHE A 185 -5.07 -5.67 10.76
N VAL A 186 -4.35 -4.95 11.62
CA VAL A 186 -3.87 -3.59 11.34
C VAL A 186 -2.36 -3.58 11.48
N SER A 187 -1.65 -3.06 10.48
CA SER A 187 -0.19 -3.02 10.47
C SER A 187 0.30 -1.66 9.97
N ALA A 188 0.88 -0.87 10.87
CA ALA A 188 1.33 0.50 10.60
C ALA A 188 2.86 0.63 10.72
N GLY A 189 3.49 1.30 9.76
CA GLY A 189 4.91 1.63 9.80
C GLY A 189 5.28 2.73 10.79
N GLY A 190 4.29 3.51 11.26
CA GLY A 190 4.43 4.47 12.35
C GLY A 190 3.62 4.05 13.58
N LYS A 191 2.49 4.73 13.79
CA LYS A 191 1.64 4.62 14.98
C LYS A 191 0.24 4.12 14.63
N VAL A 192 -0.38 3.40 15.56
CA VAL A 192 -1.82 3.12 15.55
C VAL A 192 -2.49 3.89 16.68
N LEU A 193 -3.34 4.86 16.32
CA LEU A 193 -4.03 5.73 17.27
C LEU A 193 -5.54 5.45 17.22
N CYS A 194 -6.08 4.86 18.30
CA CYS A 194 -7.49 4.62 18.53
C CYS A 194 -7.99 5.35 19.79
N ASN A 195 -7.80 6.68 19.83
CA ASN A 195 -7.95 7.50 21.04
C ASN A 195 -9.18 8.42 21.04
N GLY A 196 -10.14 8.25 20.11
CA GLY A 196 -11.38 9.02 20.17
C GLY A 196 -12.24 8.67 21.39
N LYS A 197 -13.35 9.39 21.59
CA LYS A 197 -14.19 9.25 22.81
C LYS A 197 -14.66 7.81 23.07
N ARG A 198 -14.85 7.04 22.00
CA ARG A 198 -15.26 5.63 22.01
C ARG A 198 -14.13 4.66 21.64
N GLY A 199 -12.91 5.16 21.45
CA GLY A 199 -11.74 4.45 20.95
C GLY A 199 -11.49 3.12 21.66
N GLN A 200 -11.66 2.01 20.94
CA GLN A 200 -11.42 0.68 21.49
C GLN A 200 -10.79 -0.26 20.47
N ILE A 201 -9.87 -1.10 20.93
CA ILE A 201 -9.30 -2.20 20.13
C ILE A 201 -9.82 -3.51 20.71
N VAL A 202 -10.56 -4.30 19.92
CA VAL A 202 -11.19 -5.54 20.39
C VAL A 202 -11.05 -6.63 19.34
N GLY A 203 -10.24 -7.65 19.64
CA GLY A 203 -10.03 -8.78 18.75
C GLY A 203 -9.12 -8.48 17.55
N GLY A 204 -8.37 -9.49 17.12
CA GLY A 204 -7.43 -9.40 16.00
C GLY A 204 -6.03 -8.99 16.44
N THR A 205 -5.21 -8.58 15.47
CA THR A 205 -3.80 -8.26 15.68
C THR A 205 -3.53 -6.84 15.19
N VAL A 206 -2.99 -6.00 16.08
CA VAL A 206 -2.60 -4.63 15.76
C VAL A 206 -1.09 -4.49 15.90
N ARG A 207 -0.42 -4.06 14.83
CA ARG A 207 1.02 -3.88 14.75
C ARG A 207 1.38 -2.43 14.46
N ALA A 208 2.41 -1.92 15.13
CA ALA A 208 2.97 -0.60 14.89
C ALA A 208 4.50 -0.62 15.10
N SER A 209 5.24 0.22 14.37
CA SER A 209 6.66 0.39 14.65
C SER A 209 6.89 1.12 15.97
N GLU A 210 6.14 2.20 16.23
CA GLU A 210 6.44 3.13 17.32
C GLU A 210 5.46 3.05 18.50
N LEU A 211 4.16 3.11 18.22
CA LEU A 211 3.15 3.30 19.26
C LEU A 211 1.82 2.68 18.88
N ILE A 212 1.24 1.94 19.82
CA ILE A 212 -0.20 1.64 19.81
C ILE A 212 -0.83 2.39 20.97
N ALA A 213 -1.75 3.30 20.68
CA ALA A 213 -2.49 4.03 21.71
C ALA A 213 -3.99 3.83 21.52
N ALA A 214 -4.68 3.43 22.59
CA ALA A 214 -6.14 3.35 22.56
C ALA A 214 -6.74 3.74 23.90
N ARG A 215 -8.02 4.12 23.87
CA ARG A 215 -8.74 4.45 25.10
C ARG A 215 -9.07 3.18 25.90
N SER A 216 -9.55 2.13 25.25
CA SER A 216 -9.70 0.80 25.87
C SER A 216 -9.19 -0.32 24.95
N ILE A 217 -8.69 -1.41 25.50
CA ILE A 217 -8.18 -2.55 24.73
C ILE A 217 -8.69 -3.87 25.32
N GLY A 218 -9.23 -4.72 24.47
CA GLY A 218 -9.91 -5.96 24.84
C GLY A 218 -11.36 -5.72 25.26
N SER A 219 -12.02 -6.79 25.71
CA SER A 219 -13.36 -6.73 26.30
C SER A 219 -13.55 -7.85 27.32
N SER A 220 -14.64 -7.80 28.09
CA SER A 220 -15.00 -8.86 29.05
C SER A 220 -15.27 -10.21 28.39
N ALA A 221 -15.65 -10.24 27.10
CA ALA A 221 -15.80 -11.46 26.32
C ALA A 221 -14.45 -12.11 25.95
N ASN A 222 -13.33 -11.43 26.24
CA ASN A 222 -11.97 -11.90 26.03
C ASN A 222 -11.69 -12.48 24.61
N PRO A 223 -12.02 -11.73 23.53
CA PRO A 223 -11.59 -12.13 22.20
C PRO A 223 -10.07 -12.06 22.09
N ALA A 224 -9.47 -12.99 21.33
CA ALA A 224 -8.03 -12.99 21.08
C ALA A 224 -7.59 -11.64 20.49
N THR A 225 -6.85 -10.88 21.28
CA THR A 225 -6.39 -9.52 20.95
C THR A 225 -4.89 -9.48 21.16
N GLU A 226 -4.15 -9.26 20.08
CA GLU A 226 -2.69 -9.20 20.06
C GLU A 226 -2.22 -7.80 19.66
N LEU A 227 -1.36 -7.22 20.48
CA LEU A 227 -0.70 -5.95 20.17
C LEU A 227 0.79 -6.19 19.98
N VAL A 228 1.35 -5.69 18.89
CA VAL A 228 2.78 -5.85 18.59
C VAL A 228 3.38 -4.48 18.29
N VAL A 229 4.39 -4.08 19.06
CA VAL A 229 5.09 -2.81 18.87
C VAL A 229 6.59 -3.01 18.73
N GLY A 230 7.24 -2.11 17.99
CA GLY A 230 8.68 -2.16 17.76
C GLY A 230 9.05 -2.96 16.51
N ILE A 231 8.11 -3.12 15.59
CA ILE A 231 8.27 -3.92 14.38
C ILE A 231 7.80 -3.10 13.18
N ASP A 232 8.70 -2.90 12.20
CA ASP A 232 8.38 -2.24 10.94
C ASP A 232 7.75 -3.23 9.94
N PRO A 233 6.50 -3.01 9.48
CA PRO A 233 5.84 -3.87 8.51
C PRO A 233 6.62 -4.02 7.19
N LYS A 234 7.32 -2.97 6.74
CA LYS A 234 8.10 -2.99 5.51
C LYS A 234 9.29 -3.92 5.63
N VAL A 235 9.99 -3.83 6.76
CA VAL A 235 11.14 -4.71 7.03
C VAL A 235 10.68 -6.15 7.24
N LEU A 236 9.56 -6.39 7.92
CA LEU A 236 8.98 -7.73 8.02
C LEU A 236 8.63 -8.32 6.65
N LYS A 237 8.02 -7.53 5.76
CA LYS A 237 7.69 -7.98 4.41
C LYS A 237 8.94 -8.32 3.62
N GLN A 238 9.99 -7.49 3.72
CA GLN A 238 11.28 -7.78 3.10
C GLN A 238 11.92 -9.06 3.65
N ILE A 239 11.91 -9.26 4.97
CA ILE A 239 12.41 -10.49 5.58
C ILE A 239 11.64 -11.70 5.04
N ALA A 240 10.31 -11.64 5.01
CA ALA A 240 9.49 -12.73 4.47
C ALA A 240 9.78 -13.00 2.98
N ASP A 241 9.99 -11.97 2.17
CA ASP A 241 10.35 -12.09 0.75
C ASP A 241 11.73 -12.76 0.59
N TYR A 242 12.72 -12.38 1.40
CA TYR A 242 14.05 -13.00 1.40
C TYR A 242 14.01 -14.44 1.91
N GLU A 243 13.23 -14.74 2.96
CA GLU A 243 13.03 -16.09 3.48
C GLU A 243 12.39 -17.00 2.41
N SER A 244 11.39 -16.50 1.67
CA SER A 244 10.78 -17.24 0.56
C SER A 244 11.80 -17.52 -0.56
N LYS A 245 12.61 -16.54 -0.95
CA LYS A 245 13.67 -16.70 -1.98
C LYS A 245 14.78 -17.65 -1.53
N MET A 246 15.12 -17.62 -0.25
CA MET A 246 16.08 -18.52 0.38
C MET A 246 15.57 -19.96 0.35
N HIS A 247 14.32 -20.18 0.76
CA HIS A 247 13.69 -21.51 0.72
C HIS A 247 13.63 -22.09 -0.70
N GLU A 248 13.27 -21.28 -1.71
CA GLU A 248 13.29 -21.70 -3.11
C GLU A 248 14.71 -22.10 -3.57
N SER A 249 15.72 -21.33 -3.16
CA SER A 249 17.13 -21.60 -3.51
C SER A 249 17.66 -22.85 -2.81
N GLN A 250 17.27 -23.08 -1.55
CA GLN A 250 17.58 -24.30 -0.79
C GLN A 250 16.96 -25.54 -1.44
N ALA A 251 15.70 -25.47 -1.87
CA ALA A 251 15.04 -26.60 -2.54
C ALA A 251 15.74 -26.96 -3.87
N LYS A 252 16.13 -25.95 -4.66
CA LYS A 252 16.92 -26.16 -5.89
C LYS A 252 18.30 -26.72 -5.60
N HIS A 253 18.97 -26.21 -4.56
CA HIS A 253 20.27 -26.70 -4.12
C HIS A 253 20.20 -28.18 -3.77
N GLU A 254 19.21 -28.58 -2.96
CA GLU A 254 19.04 -29.98 -2.55
C GLU A 254 18.84 -30.91 -3.76
N GLN A 255 18.06 -30.49 -4.76
CA GLN A 255 17.85 -31.26 -5.99
C GLN A 255 19.16 -31.44 -6.78
N VAL A 256 19.88 -30.34 -7.06
CA VAL A 256 21.12 -30.39 -7.84
C VAL A 256 22.22 -31.13 -7.07
N PHE A 257 22.29 -30.95 -5.75
CA PHE A 257 23.26 -31.62 -4.89
C PHE A 257 23.06 -33.13 -4.83
N LYS A 258 21.80 -33.61 -4.79
CA LYS A 258 21.50 -35.05 -4.92
C LYS A 258 21.97 -35.61 -6.26
N SER A 259 21.64 -34.94 -7.37
CA SER A 259 22.09 -35.34 -8.71
C SER A 259 23.61 -35.34 -8.84
N LEU A 260 24.28 -34.33 -8.28
CA LEU A 260 25.74 -34.23 -8.23
C LEU A 260 26.34 -35.41 -7.46
N LYS A 261 25.82 -35.73 -6.27
CA LYS A 261 26.28 -36.88 -5.48
C LYS A 261 26.10 -38.21 -6.22
N THR A 262 24.96 -38.41 -6.89
CA THR A 262 24.73 -39.62 -7.71
C THR A 262 25.74 -39.72 -8.85
N LEU A 263 26.03 -38.61 -9.53
CA LEU A 263 26.98 -38.59 -10.65
C LEU A 263 28.44 -38.76 -10.19
N GLN A 264 28.80 -38.21 -9.02
CA GLN A 264 30.09 -38.43 -8.37
C GLN A 264 30.28 -39.89 -7.96
N ALA A 265 29.29 -40.50 -7.30
CA ALA A 265 29.34 -41.91 -6.92
C ALA A 265 29.49 -42.82 -8.15
N ARG A 266 28.83 -42.48 -9.28
CA ARG A 266 28.98 -43.21 -10.55
C ARG A 266 30.40 -43.11 -11.10
N LYS A 267 31.04 -41.94 -11.01
CA LYS A 267 32.45 -41.73 -11.41
C LYS A 267 33.40 -42.59 -10.59
N GLU A 268 33.14 -42.76 -9.29
CA GLU A 268 33.95 -43.58 -8.40
C GLU A 268 33.74 -45.08 -8.61
N SER A 269 32.51 -45.52 -8.91
CA SER A 269 32.17 -46.94 -9.05
C SER A 269 32.48 -47.54 -10.42
N ASP A 270 32.41 -46.75 -11.50
CA ASP A 270 32.65 -47.21 -12.86
C ASP A 270 33.34 -46.13 -13.72
N PRO A 271 34.67 -45.95 -13.57
CA PRO A 271 35.43 -44.92 -14.28
C PRO A 271 35.46 -45.13 -15.80
N ALA A 272 35.25 -46.37 -16.28
CA ALA A 272 35.38 -46.72 -17.69
C ALA A 272 34.17 -46.27 -18.54
N SER A 273 32.98 -46.15 -17.94
CA SER A 273 31.77 -45.64 -18.63
C SER A 273 31.58 -44.13 -18.52
N PHE A 274 32.51 -43.42 -17.87
CA PHE A 274 32.42 -41.99 -17.63
C PHE A 274 32.95 -41.19 -18.83
N THR A 275 32.05 -40.63 -19.63
CA THR A 275 32.36 -39.86 -20.84
C THR A 275 32.68 -38.39 -20.53
N GLU A 276 33.30 -37.70 -21.49
CA GLU A 276 33.59 -36.25 -21.43
C GLU A 276 32.31 -35.40 -21.26
N GLU A 277 31.17 -35.88 -21.74
CA GLU A 277 29.86 -35.24 -21.52
C GLU A 277 29.43 -35.31 -20.05
N HIS A 278 29.64 -36.44 -19.37
CA HIS A 278 29.38 -36.58 -17.94
C HIS A 278 30.31 -35.71 -17.10
N GLU A 279 31.56 -35.53 -17.53
CA GLU A 279 32.53 -34.67 -16.86
C GLU A 279 32.15 -33.19 -16.97
N ASN A 280 31.71 -32.77 -18.16
CA ASN A 280 31.13 -31.43 -18.38
C ASN A 280 29.84 -31.21 -17.58
N GLN A 281 28.96 -32.21 -17.47
CA GLN A 281 27.76 -32.13 -16.63
C GLN A 281 28.11 -32.00 -15.15
N LEU A 282 29.10 -32.75 -14.67
CA LEU A 282 29.58 -32.67 -13.29
C LEU A 282 30.13 -31.27 -12.99
N GLY A 283 30.97 -30.72 -13.87
CA GLY A 283 31.48 -29.36 -13.73
C GLY A 283 30.38 -28.28 -13.75
N LYS A 284 29.34 -28.46 -14.58
CA LYS A 284 28.16 -27.57 -14.58
C LYS A 284 27.37 -27.67 -13.28
N MET A 285 27.15 -28.88 -12.77
CA MET A 285 26.45 -29.10 -11.50
C MET A 285 27.22 -28.54 -10.30
N GLN A 286 28.55 -28.72 -10.27
CA GLN A 286 29.40 -28.13 -9.23
C GLN A 286 29.28 -26.60 -9.21
N LYS A 287 29.43 -25.95 -10.36
CA LYS A 287 29.25 -24.49 -10.48
C LYS A 287 27.84 -24.04 -10.09
N ALA A 288 26.81 -24.85 -10.39
CA ALA A 288 25.44 -24.55 -10.01
C ALA A 288 25.23 -24.64 -8.50
N VAL A 289 25.80 -25.66 -7.84
CA VAL A 289 25.77 -25.80 -6.36
C VAL A 289 26.48 -24.64 -5.70
N GLU A 290 27.71 -24.32 -6.12
CA GLU A 290 28.48 -23.18 -5.58
C GLU A 290 27.71 -21.85 -5.72
N LYS A 291 27.08 -21.62 -6.87
CA LYS A 291 26.26 -20.43 -7.11
C LYS A 291 24.99 -20.38 -6.25
N LEU A 292 24.38 -21.53 -5.97
CA LEU A 292 23.21 -21.59 -5.09
C LEU A 292 23.61 -21.38 -3.63
N ASP A 293 24.73 -21.96 -3.18
CA ASP A 293 25.28 -21.74 -1.84
C ASP A 293 25.64 -20.27 -1.61
N SER A 294 26.26 -19.59 -2.58
CA SER A 294 26.55 -18.16 -2.46
C SER A 294 25.27 -17.34 -2.30
N ARG A 295 24.23 -17.67 -3.08
CA ARG A 295 22.95 -16.97 -3.04
C ARG A 295 22.17 -17.21 -1.75
N ILE A 296 22.23 -18.43 -1.19
CA ILE A 296 21.64 -18.74 0.12
C ILE A 296 22.34 -17.92 1.21
N LYS A 297 23.67 -17.86 1.21
CA LYS A 297 24.45 -17.04 2.16
C LYS A 297 24.16 -15.55 2.02
N GLU A 298 24.02 -15.05 0.80
CA GLU A 298 23.62 -13.66 0.53
C GLU A 298 22.26 -13.37 1.19
N PHE A 299 21.24 -14.21 0.94
CA PHE A 299 19.92 -14.02 1.56
C PHE A 299 19.94 -14.13 3.09
N GLU A 300 20.70 -15.07 3.65
CA GLU A 300 20.86 -15.19 5.10
C GLU A 300 21.51 -13.94 5.72
N THR A 301 22.52 -13.39 5.04
CA THR A 301 23.18 -12.15 5.45
C THR A 301 22.22 -10.97 5.41
N GLU A 302 21.44 -10.82 4.32
CA GLU A 302 20.45 -9.75 4.21
C GLU A 302 19.33 -9.87 5.27
N ILE A 303 18.84 -11.08 5.54
CA ILE A 303 17.85 -11.30 6.60
C ILE A 303 18.42 -10.87 7.96
N ASN A 304 19.67 -11.23 8.27
CA ASN A 304 20.32 -10.85 9.52
C ASN A 304 20.56 -9.34 9.60
N ASN A 305 20.95 -8.68 8.50
CA ASN A 305 21.09 -7.24 8.44
C ASN A 305 19.76 -6.52 8.72
N LEU A 306 18.67 -6.98 8.11
CA LEU A 306 17.34 -6.43 8.33
C LEU A 306 16.86 -6.63 9.77
N LYS A 307 17.12 -7.80 10.37
CA LYS A 307 16.81 -8.07 11.79
C LYS A 307 17.59 -7.14 12.72
N ASN A 308 18.90 -6.96 12.50
CA ASN A 308 19.72 -6.04 13.30
C ASN A 308 19.26 -4.59 13.16
N TYR A 309 18.95 -4.15 11.93
CA TYR A 309 18.40 -2.82 11.67
C TYR A 309 17.08 -2.57 12.43
N MET A 310 16.20 -3.58 12.50
CA MET A 310 14.98 -3.51 13.32
C MET A 310 15.32 -3.36 14.81
N GLU A 311 16.28 -4.12 15.33
CA GLU A 311 16.64 -4.04 16.75
C GLU A 311 17.22 -2.67 17.16
N GLU A 312 18.03 -2.05 16.30
CA GLU A 312 18.63 -0.72 16.54
C GLU A 312 17.60 0.42 16.53
N LYS A 313 16.65 0.40 15.58
CA LYS A 313 15.60 1.44 15.48
C LYS A 313 14.46 1.30 16.49
N SER A 314 14.29 0.11 17.08
CA SER A 314 13.13 -0.23 17.90
C SER A 314 13.20 0.26 19.37
N SER A 315 14.13 1.18 19.69
CA SER A 315 14.43 1.59 21.07
C SER A 315 13.30 2.29 21.85
N TYR A 316 12.14 2.58 21.24
CA TYR A 316 11.05 3.32 21.91
C TYR A 316 9.63 2.79 21.66
N GLY A 317 9.50 1.53 21.24
CA GLY A 317 8.18 0.91 21.06
C GLY A 317 7.35 0.93 22.35
N ARG A 318 6.15 1.50 22.31
CA ARG A 318 5.27 1.60 23.49
C ARG A 318 3.80 1.33 23.20
N ILE A 319 3.06 0.88 24.22
CA ILE A 319 1.62 0.66 24.16
C ILE A 319 0.96 1.51 25.26
N SER A 320 0.10 2.46 24.90
CA SER A 320 -0.53 3.39 25.84
C SER A 320 -2.03 3.18 25.95
N ILE A 321 -2.54 2.99 27.17
CA ILE A 321 -3.94 2.72 27.46
C ILE A 321 -4.51 3.79 28.38
N GLU A 322 -5.46 4.58 27.87
CA GLU A 322 -6.03 5.71 28.62
C GLU A 322 -6.94 5.25 29.78
N LYS A 323 -7.82 4.27 29.52
CA LYS A 323 -8.84 3.80 30.49
C LYS A 323 -8.60 2.39 30.98
N VAL A 324 -8.81 1.38 30.14
CA VAL A 324 -8.85 -0.02 30.56
C VAL A 324 -8.20 -0.93 29.53
N LEU A 325 -7.31 -1.79 29.99
CA LEU A 325 -6.78 -2.97 29.31
C LEU A 325 -7.43 -4.19 29.97
N TYR A 326 -8.25 -4.93 29.22
CA TYR A 326 -8.94 -6.11 29.73
C TYR A 326 -8.01 -7.32 29.82
N GLY A 327 -8.41 -8.31 30.62
CA GLY A 327 -7.71 -9.59 30.72
C GLY A 327 -7.66 -10.35 29.39
N GLY A 328 -6.63 -11.16 29.21
CA GLY A 328 -6.41 -12.04 28.05
C GLY A 328 -5.77 -11.40 26.83
N VAL A 329 -5.58 -10.07 26.83
CA VAL A 329 -4.81 -9.36 25.81
C VAL A 329 -3.33 -9.77 25.89
N THR A 330 -2.77 -10.15 24.74
CA THR A 330 -1.34 -10.42 24.58
C THR A 330 -0.65 -9.23 23.94
N MET A 331 0.50 -8.87 24.47
CA MET A 331 1.31 -7.76 24.01
C MET A 331 2.72 -8.25 23.76
N ARG A 332 3.26 -7.86 22.62
CA ARG A 332 4.66 -8.04 22.28
C ARG A 332 5.26 -6.68 22.03
N ILE A 333 6.35 -6.37 22.72
CA ILE A 333 7.17 -5.21 22.43
C ILE A 333 8.55 -5.78 22.12
N ARG A 334 9.01 -5.66 20.87
CA ARG A 334 10.23 -6.32 20.38
C ARG A 334 10.19 -7.84 20.63
N ASN A 335 11.16 -8.35 21.38
CA ASN A 335 11.34 -9.77 21.71
C ASN A 335 10.71 -10.16 23.05
N SER A 336 10.01 -9.23 23.71
CA SER A 336 9.40 -9.45 25.02
C SER A 336 7.89 -9.62 24.88
N ASP A 337 7.36 -10.68 25.47
CA ASP A 337 5.93 -10.98 25.52
C ASP A 337 5.35 -10.70 26.91
N PHE A 338 4.14 -10.16 26.95
CA PHE A 338 3.36 -9.92 28.16
C PHE A 338 1.90 -10.29 27.93
N LYS A 339 1.36 -11.15 28.79
CA LYS A 339 -0.06 -11.53 28.75
C LYS A 339 -0.78 -10.97 29.96
N THR A 340 -1.80 -10.16 29.69
CA THR A 340 -2.61 -9.55 30.74
C THR A 340 -3.54 -10.61 31.36
N ARG A 341 -3.53 -10.75 32.68
CA ARG A 341 -4.42 -11.67 33.40
C ARG A 341 -5.68 -10.99 33.93
N ASN A 342 -5.49 -9.83 34.55
CA ASN A 342 -6.55 -9.02 35.16
C ASN A 342 -6.61 -7.65 34.48
N GLU A 343 -7.72 -6.93 34.67
CA GLU A 343 -7.86 -5.58 34.14
C GLU A 343 -6.78 -4.63 34.68
N ILE A 344 -6.14 -3.89 33.79
CA ILE A 344 -5.16 -2.84 34.10
C ILE A 344 -5.74 -1.51 33.63
N LYS A 345 -5.60 -0.45 34.42
CA LYS A 345 -6.19 0.86 34.10
C LYS A 345 -5.12 1.93 34.03
N ASN A 346 -5.23 2.81 33.03
CA ASN A 346 -4.43 4.02 32.90
C ASN A 346 -2.90 3.75 32.99
N LYS A 347 -2.37 3.01 32.02
CA LYS A 347 -0.95 2.62 32.00
C LYS A 347 -0.37 2.73 30.59
N THR A 348 0.93 2.95 30.53
CA THR A 348 1.73 2.74 29.34
C THR A 348 2.69 1.59 29.59
N PHE A 349 2.92 0.79 28.57
CA PHE A 349 3.82 -0.35 28.60
C PHE A 349 4.99 -0.09 27.66
N VAL A 350 6.18 -0.33 28.18
CA VAL A 350 7.47 -0.11 27.50
C VAL A 350 8.34 -1.34 27.73
N GLU A 351 9.28 -1.58 26.82
CA GLU A 351 10.29 -2.61 27.01
C GLU A 351 11.54 -1.99 27.64
N GLU A 352 11.97 -2.54 28.78
CA GLU A 352 13.22 -2.18 29.45
C GLU A 352 13.97 -3.45 29.88
N ASN A 353 15.22 -3.60 29.40
CA ASN A 353 16.12 -4.70 29.76
C ASN A 353 15.55 -6.11 29.46
N GLY A 354 14.90 -6.29 28.33
CA GLY A 354 14.27 -7.53 27.87
C GLY A 354 12.93 -7.84 28.53
N MET A 355 12.34 -6.91 29.28
CA MET A 355 11.07 -7.12 29.97
C MET A 355 10.09 -5.98 29.73
N ILE A 356 8.81 -6.32 29.56
CA ILE A 356 7.75 -5.31 29.47
C ILE A 356 7.43 -4.79 30.88
N ARG A 357 7.59 -3.48 31.08
CA ARG A 357 7.27 -2.76 32.32
C ARG A 357 6.07 -1.84 32.15
N GLN A 358 5.39 -1.59 33.26
CA GLN A 358 4.26 -0.67 33.36
C GLN A 358 4.71 0.68 33.92
N VAL A 359 4.53 1.74 33.14
CA VAL A 359 4.79 3.13 33.54
C VAL A 359 3.48 3.92 33.63
N PRO A 360 3.45 5.10 34.27
CA PRO A 360 2.28 5.98 34.23
C PRO A 360 1.82 6.24 32.79
N TYR A 361 0.52 6.45 32.59
CA TYR A 361 -0.02 6.72 31.27
C TYR A 361 0.67 7.93 30.61
N GLU A 362 1.18 7.71 29.41
CA GLU A 362 1.74 8.74 28.54
C GLU A 362 0.72 9.09 27.45
N ASP A 363 0.42 10.38 27.34
CA ASP A 363 -0.48 10.86 26.30
C ASP A 363 0.21 10.75 24.93
N PRO A 364 -0.40 10.08 23.93
CA PRO A 364 0.16 10.01 22.58
C PRO A 364 0.29 11.38 21.91
N GLU A 365 -0.46 12.39 22.37
CA GLU A 365 -0.51 13.75 21.81
C GLU A 365 -0.32 14.81 22.91
N PRO A 366 0.88 14.93 23.51
CA PRO A 366 1.11 15.79 24.67
C PRO A 366 0.79 17.27 24.42
N ASP A 367 1.03 17.75 23.20
CA ASP A 367 0.83 19.16 22.82
C ASP A 367 -0.65 19.58 22.74
N LYS A 368 -1.58 18.63 22.55
CA LYS A 368 -3.02 18.93 22.49
C LYS A 368 -3.61 19.32 23.85
N LYS A 369 -2.93 19.09 24.96
CA LYS A 369 -3.38 19.56 26.29
C LYS A 369 -2.87 20.95 26.64
N ASP A 370 -1.78 21.39 26.01
CA ASP A 370 -1.09 22.62 26.40
C ASP A 370 -1.83 23.90 25.94
N TRP A 371 -2.56 23.83 24.81
CA TRP A 371 -3.42 24.95 24.39
C TRP A 371 -4.59 25.22 25.35
N ARG A 372 -5.16 24.17 25.97
CA ARG A 372 -6.24 24.32 26.98
C ARG A 372 -5.73 24.97 28.26
N LYS A 373 -4.49 24.67 28.68
CA LYS A 373 -3.85 25.29 29.85
C LYS A 373 -3.48 26.75 29.59
N LYS A 374 -3.05 27.11 28.38
CA LYS A 374 -2.72 28.50 28.03
C LYS A 374 -3.93 29.43 28.07
N ARG A 375 -5.13 28.96 27.74
CA ARG A 375 -6.36 29.78 27.76
C ARG A 375 -6.84 30.14 29.18
N ASN A 376 -6.58 29.29 30.18
CA ASN A 376 -6.92 29.57 31.58
C ASN A 376 -5.90 30.43 32.32
N ARG A 377 -4.78 30.80 31.68
CA ARG A 377 -3.79 31.73 32.24
C ARG A 377 -3.90 33.15 31.68
N SER A 378 -4.86 33.39 30.78
CA SER A 378 -5.10 34.68 30.12
C SER A 378 -6.40 35.37 30.55
N ASN A 379 -6.99 34.97 31.69
CA ASN A 379 -8.17 35.62 32.27
C ASN A 379 -7.86 36.14 33.66
#